data_AF-A0ABD6PFK2-F1
#
_entry.id   AF-A0ABD6PFK2-F1
#
_cell.length_a   1.000
_cell.length_b   1.000
_cell.length_c   1.000
_cell.angle_alpha   90.00
_cell.angle_beta   90.00
_cell.angle_gamma   90.00
#
_symmetry.space_group_name_H-M   'P 1'
#
loop_
_entity.id
_entity.type
_entity.pdbx_description
1 polymer ?
#
loop_
_entity_poly.entity_id
_entity_poly.type
_entity_poly.pdbx_seq_one_letter_code
_entity_poly.pdbx_strand_id
1 'polypeptide(L)'
;MSAKFYTLLTDIGAAKLASAAALGVPLKITQMAVGDGGGVLPTPSAQQTALVAEKRRAALNMLYIDPQNSSQIIAEQVIPETEGGWWIREVGLFDETGALIAVGNCPESYKPQLAEGSGRTQTVRMVLITSSTDNITLKIDPAVVLATRKYVDDKVLELKVYVDDLMAKHVAANDPHTQYAPKVSPTFTGTPKAPTAAAGNNSTQLANTAFVQAAIAALVASSPAALDTLNELAAALGNDPNFATTMTNALAGKMDKAANGSDIANVAEFLKNLRLGAGAPPIGIPFFWPSAAMPNTVMDEWSDMVFLKFNGATFSATTYPKLALIIPSLKLSEARGAFPRIWDDGRGVDSGRALLSEQLDALQNVKGSLSDNTMGSASSASGVFNVDSGSGVKYAAPSVGNAFGYYGVTFDLSRSARTSAETRPRNIAFNFLVRAK
;
A
#
# COMPACT_ATOMS: atom_id res chain seq x y z
N MET A 1 14.39 -108.72 -4.61
CA MET A 1 13.05 -109.10 -5.11
C MET A 1 12.57 -107.97 -5.99
N SER A 2 12.43 -108.17 -7.30
CA SER A 2 11.81 -107.17 -8.18
C SER A 2 10.34 -107.00 -7.79
N ALA A 3 9.86 -105.75 -7.69
CA ALA A 3 8.46 -105.49 -7.42
C ALA A 3 7.58 -106.05 -8.56
N LYS A 4 6.46 -106.70 -8.21
CA LYS A 4 5.56 -107.34 -9.19
C LYS A 4 4.92 -106.32 -10.15
N PHE A 5 4.69 -105.11 -9.67
CA PHE A 5 4.18 -103.97 -10.44
C PHE A 5 5.13 -102.79 -10.26
N TYR A 6 5.53 -102.19 -11.36
CA TYR A 6 6.48 -101.09 -11.36
C TYR A 6 6.31 -100.26 -12.61
N THR A 7 6.78 -99.02 -12.51
CA THR A 7 6.88 -98.07 -13.61
C THR A 7 8.34 -97.83 -13.90
N LEU A 8 8.69 -97.67 -15.16
CA LEU A 8 10.02 -97.26 -15.57
C LEU A 8 9.94 -96.14 -16.59
N LEU A 9 11.03 -95.39 -16.69
CA LEU A 9 11.23 -94.40 -17.73
C LEU A 9 11.75 -95.11 -18.99
N THR A 10 11.17 -94.82 -20.15
CA THR A 10 11.69 -95.35 -21.42
C THR A 10 13.00 -94.65 -21.79
N ASP A 11 13.79 -95.23 -22.69
CA ASP A 11 15.02 -94.60 -23.19
C ASP A 11 14.70 -93.23 -23.84
N ILE A 12 13.52 -93.13 -24.49
CA ILE A 12 13.00 -91.86 -25.05
C ILE A 12 12.64 -90.87 -23.93
N GLY A 13 11.95 -91.32 -22.89
CA GLY A 13 11.60 -90.49 -21.74
C GLY A 13 12.81 -89.99 -20.97
N ALA A 14 13.82 -90.84 -20.80
CA ALA A 14 15.10 -90.50 -20.17
C ALA A 14 15.86 -89.45 -20.98
N ALA A 15 15.96 -89.63 -22.30
CA ALA A 15 16.60 -88.66 -23.18
C ALA A 15 15.87 -87.31 -23.21
N LYS A 16 14.53 -87.32 -23.26
CA LYS A 16 13.73 -86.09 -23.23
C LYS A 16 13.78 -85.37 -21.89
N LEU A 17 13.80 -86.10 -20.78
CA LEU A 17 13.97 -85.51 -19.46
C LEU A 17 15.38 -84.91 -19.28
N ALA A 18 16.42 -85.60 -19.76
CA ALA A 18 17.78 -85.08 -19.77
C ALA A 18 17.91 -83.82 -20.65
N SER A 19 17.22 -83.80 -21.80
CA SER A 19 17.17 -82.62 -22.68
C SER A 19 16.43 -81.46 -22.03
N ALA A 20 15.33 -81.72 -21.32
CA ALA A 20 14.59 -80.71 -20.57
C ALA A 20 15.45 -80.05 -19.49
N ALA A 21 16.24 -80.84 -18.76
CA ALA A 21 17.21 -80.35 -17.79
C ALA A 21 18.37 -79.55 -18.41
N ALA A 22 18.86 -79.96 -19.59
CA ALA A 22 19.97 -79.29 -20.27
C ALA A 22 19.57 -77.99 -20.98
N LEU A 23 18.36 -77.94 -21.57
CA LEU A 23 17.87 -76.81 -22.35
C LEU A 23 16.98 -75.85 -21.56
N GLY A 24 16.57 -76.21 -20.33
CA GLY A 24 15.68 -75.41 -19.49
C GLY A 24 14.23 -75.32 -20.01
N VAL A 25 13.84 -76.20 -20.94
CA VAL A 25 12.47 -76.29 -21.45
C VAL A 25 11.77 -77.47 -20.76
N PRO A 26 10.76 -77.23 -19.92
CA PRO A 26 10.12 -78.30 -19.17
C PRO A 26 9.44 -79.35 -20.08
N LEU A 27 9.62 -80.63 -19.76
CA LEU A 27 8.93 -81.73 -20.40
C LEU A 27 7.45 -81.70 -20.04
N LYS A 28 6.60 -81.57 -21.06
CA LYS A 28 5.14 -81.60 -20.90
C LYS A 28 4.62 -83.00 -21.11
N ILE A 29 4.33 -83.69 -20.01
CA ILE A 29 3.55 -84.94 -20.03
C ILE A 29 2.07 -84.54 -20.08
N THR A 30 1.39 -84.87 -21.17
CA THR A 30 0.05 -84.33 -21.44
C THR A 30 -1.03 -85.40 -21.42
N GLN A 31 -0.68 -86.65 -21.74
CA GLN A 31 -1.62 -87.74 -21.91
C GLN A 31 -1.19 -88.98 -21.12
N MET A 32 -2.17 -89.70 -20.61
CA MET A 32 -2.01 -91.07 -20.10
C MET A 32 -2.81 -92.00 -20.99
N ALA A 33 -2.20 -93.14 -21.32
CA ALA A 33 -2.87 -94.24 -21.97
C ALA A 33 -2.87 -95.48 -21.08
N VAL A 34 -3.88 -96.32 -21.29
CA VAL A 34 -4.10 -97.59 -20.62
C VAL A 34 -4.33 -98.68 -21.67
N GLY A 35 -3.82 -99.87 -21.41
CA GLY A 35 -3.90 -101.01 -22.33
C GLY A 35 -4.19 -102.34 -21.62
N ASP A 36 -4.62 -103.33 -22.40
CA ASP A 36 -4.91 -104.68 -21.92
C ASP A 36 -3.73 -105.65 -22.08
N GLY A 37 -2.57 -105.16 -22.54
CA GLY A 37 -1.34 -105.95 -22.65
C GLY A 37 -1.40 -107.10 -23.66
N GLY A 38 -2.38 -107.11 -24.57
CA GLY A 38 -2.58 -108.21 -25.52
C GLY A 38 -3.19 -109.46 -24.88
N GLY A 39 -3.85 -109.32 -23.73
CA GLY A 39 -4.48 -110.43 -23.01
C GLY A 39 -3.56 -111.15 -22.02
N VAL A 40 -2.32 -110.68 -21.81
CA VAL A 40 -1.38 -111.14 -20.77
C VAL A 40 -0.79 -109.94 -20.04
N LEU A 41 -0.35 -110.09 -18.78
CA LEU A 41 0.34 -109.02 -18.05
C LEU A 41 1.70 -108.72 -18.70
N PRO A 42 1.92 -107.52 -19.27
CA PRO A 42 3.16 -107.21 -19.97
C PRO A 42 4.28 -106.90 -18.97
N THR A 43 5.53 -107.19 -19.38
CA THR A 43 6.74 -106.79 -18.65
C THR A 43 7.23 -105.45 -19.21
N PRO A 44 7.19 -104.35 -18.44
CA PRO A 44 7.67 -103.05 -18.90
C PRO A 44 9.16 -103.11 -19.29
N SER A 45 9.51 -102.53 -20.44
CA SER A 45 10.87 -102.42 -20.98
C SER A 45 11.21 -100.97 -21.36
N ALA A 46 12.45 -100.55 -21.09
CA ALA A 46 12.90 -99.19 -21.40
C ALA A 46 12.94 -98.90 -22.91
N GLN A 47 13.07 -99.94 -23.75
CA GLN A 47 13.11 -99.79 -25.20
C GLN A 47 11.70 -99.64 -25.83
N GLN A 48 10.63 -99.67 -25.04
CA GLN A 48 9.27 -99.52 -25.55
C GLN A 48 9.02 -98.11 -26.10
N THR A 49 8.44 -98.05 -27.30
CA THR A 49 8.00 -96.81 -27.94
C THR A 49 6.48 -96.67 -27.96
N ALA A 50 5.74 -97.75 -27.70
CA ALA A 50 4.29 -97.82 -27.58
C ALA A 50 3.85 -98.89 -26.56
N LEU A 51 2.59 -98.83 -26.11
CA LEU A 51 1.97 -99.88 -25.31
C LEU A 51 1.73 -101.13 -26.17
N VAL A 52 1.68 -102.31 -25.53
CA VAL A 52 1.52 -103.60 -26.23
C VAL A 52 0.15 -103.68 -26.91
N ALA A 53 -0.91 -103.23 -26.22
CA ALA A 53 -2.26 -103.13 -26.75
C ALA A 53 -3.04 -102.00 -26.08
N GLU A 54 -2.84 -100.78 -26.57
CA GLU A 54 -3.53 -99.58 -26.10
C GLU A 54 -5.04 -99.67 -26.33
N LYS A 55 -5.83 -99.36 -25.29
CA LYS A 55 -7.30 -99.28 -25.36
C LYS A 55 -7.84 -97.88 -25.29
N ARG A 56 -7.18 -97.02 -24.53
CA ARG A 56 -7.58 -95.64 -24.34
C ARG A 56 -6.39 -94.76 -24.10
N ARG A 57 -6.39 -93.59 -24.72
CA ARG A 57 -5.50 -92.47 -24.43
C ARG A 57 -6.31 -91.20 -24.29
N ALA A 58 -6.09 -90.47 -23.22
CA ALA A 58 -6.71 -89.17 -23.01
C ALA A 58 -5.78 -88.24 -22.22
N ALA A 59 -6.15 -86.96 -22.12
CA ALA A 59 -5.39 -85.99 -21.36
C ALA A 59 -5.33 -86.37 -19.86
N LEU A 60 -4.26 -85.93 -19.19
CA LEU A 60 -4.14 -86.02 -17.74
C LEU A 60 -5.10 -85.05 -17.04
N ASN A 61 -5.72 -85.51 -15.95
CA ASN A 61 -6.54 -84.67 -15.07
C ASN A 61 -5.68 -83.96 -14.03
N MET A 62 -4.71 -84.68 -13.46
CA MET A 62 -3.74 -84.14 -12.51
C MET A 62 -2.35 -84.69 -12.77
N LEU A 63 -1.35 -83.82 -12.64
CA LEU A 63 0.07 -84.13 -12.64
C LEU A 63 0.72 -83.23 -11.59
N TYR A 64 1.15 -83.80 -10.48
CA TYR A 64 1.73 -83.07 -9.36
C TYR A 64 2.89 -83.85 -8.73
N ILE A 65 3.76 -83.14 -8.01
CA ILE A 65 4.84 -83.74 -7.22
C ILE A 65 4.24 -84.18 -5.88
N ASP A 66 4.55 -85.40 -5.43
CA ASP A 66 4.06 -85.89 -4.14
C ASP A 66 4.53 -84.96 -2.99
N PRO A 67 3.62 -84.35 -2.20
CA PRO A 67 3.97 -83.48 -1.08
C PRO A 67 4.84 -84.15 -0.02
N GLN A 68 4.84 -85.48 0.06
CA GLN A 68 5.64 -86.26 1.01
C GLN A 68 6.96 -86.77 0.38
N ASN A 69 7.10 -86.72 -0.95
CA ASN A 69 8.29 -87.18 -1.65
C ASN A 69 8.55 -86.40 -2.95
N SER A 70 9.51 -85.48 -2.91
CA SER A 70 9.84 -84.62 -4.05
C SER A 70 10.42 -85.34 -5.27
N SER A 71 10.82 -86.62 -5.16
CA SER A 71 11.32 -87.45 -6.27
C SER A 71 10.22 -88.24 -6.99
N GLN A 72 8.96 -88.12 -6.55
CA GLN A 72 7.83 -88.83 -7.15
C GLN A 72 6.87 -87.87 -7.84
N ILE A 73 6.53 -88.22 -9.08
CA ILE A 73 5.50 -87.52 -9.85
C ILE A 73 4.31 -88.43 -9.94
N ILE A 74 3.17 -87.91 -9.52
CA ILE A 74 1.89 -88.60 -9.56
C ILE A 74 1.11 -88.05 -10.74
N ALA A 75 0.92 -88.91 -11.75
CA ALA A 75 0.04 -88.64 -12.87
C ALA A 75 -1.28 -89.37 -12.64
N GLU A 76 -2.39 -88.65 -12.78
CA GLU A 76 -3.73 -89.20 -12.63
C GLU A 76 -4.59 -88.91 -13.84
N GLN A 77 -5.34 -89.95 -14.21
CA GLN A 77 -6.37 -89.87 -15.21
C GLN A 77 -7.64 -90.51 -14.67
N VAL A 78 -8.74 -89.79 -14.78
CA VAL A 78 -10.08 -90.31 -14.49
C VAL A 78 -10.65 -90.90 -15.77
N ILE A 79 -11.03 -92.17 -15.72
CA ILE A 79 -11.78 -92.83 -16.78
C ILE A 79 -13.27 -92.74 -16.40
N PRO A 80 -14.08 -92.00 -17.19
CA PRO A 80 -15.50 -91.85 -16.91
C PRO A 80 -16.25 -93.18 -17.08
N GLU A 81 -17.49 -93.24 -16.60
CA GLU A 81 -18.36 -94.42 -16.71
C GLU A 81 -18.75 -94.77 -18.16
N THR A 82 -18.62 -93.81 -19.09
CA THR A 82 -18.96 -93.95 -20.52
C THR A 82 -17.89 -94.65 -21.35
N GLU A 83 -16.68 -94.86 -20.79
CA GLU A 83 -15.56 -95.51 -21.46
C GLU A 83 -15.10 -96.73 -20.65
N GLY A 84 -15.07 -97.92 -21.27
CA GLY A 84 -14.72 -99.17 -20.59
C GLY A 84 -14.99 -100.41 -21.45
N GLY A 85 -15.14 -101.56 -20.81
CA GLY A 85 -15.34 -102.88 -21.44
C GLY A 85 -14.05 -103.66 -21.67
N TRP A 86 -12.94 -103.26 -21.05
CA TRP A 86 -11.61 -103.87 -21.23
C TRP A 86 -10.83 -103.93 -19.91
N TRP A 87 -9.82 -104.81 -19.89
CA TRP A 87 -8.91 -104.94 -18.77
C TRP A 87 -7.81 -103.89 -18.84
N ILE A 88 -7.49 -103.28 -17.70
CA ILE A 88 -6.33 -102.42 -17.53
C ILE A 88 -5.20 -103.28 -16.96
N ARG A 89 -4.09 -103.34 -17.68
CA ARG A 89 -2.89 -104.13 -17.32
C ARG A 89 -1.60 -103.37 -17.51
N GLU A 90 -1.59 -102.43 -18.46
CA GLU A 90 -0.48 -101.51 -18.69
C GLU A 90 -0.96 -100.05 -18.70
N VAL A 91 -0.03 -99.17 -18.35
CA VAL A 91 -0.19 -97.72 -18.32
C VAL A 91 1.03 -97.08 -18.98
N GLY A 92 0.80 -96.06 -19.80
CA GLY A 92 1.85 -95.26 -20.42
C GLY A 92 1.60 -93.78 -20.27
N LEU A 93 2.65 -93.00 -20.03
CA LEU A 93 2.64 -91.54 -20.05
C LEU A 93 3.25 -91.02 -21.34
N PHE A 94 2.59 -90.06 -21.95
CA PHE A 94 2.97 -89.50 -23.24
C PHE A 94 3.12 -87.98 -23.16
N ASP A 95 4.07 -87.47 -23.93
CA ASP A 95 4.26 -86.03 -24.09
C ASP A 95 3.38 -85.43 -25.21
N GLU A 96 3.46 -84.11 -25.39
CA GLU A 96 2.71 -83.38 -26.43
C GLU A 96 3.03 -83.82 -27.87
N THR A 97 4.17 -84.48 -28.10
CA THR A 97 4.56 -85.02 -29.42
C THR A 97 4.08 -86.46 -29.63
N GLY A 98 3.44 -87.06 -28.63
CA GLY A 98 2.97 -88.45 -28.65
C GLY A 98 4.05 -89.48 -28.32
N ALA A 99 5.23 -89.07 -27.85
CA ALA A 99 6.30 -89.98 -27.47
C ALA A 99 6.04 -90.63 -26.11
N LEU A 100 6.27 -91.94 -25.99
CA LEU A 100 6.10 -92.68 -24.73
C LEU A 100 7.23 -92.34 -23.76
N ILE A 101 6.92 -91.63 -22.69
CA ILE A 101 7.87 -91.14 -21.68
C ILE A 101 8.11 -92.18 -20.59
N ALA A 102 7.04 -92.77 -20.07
CA ALA A 102 7.13 -93.79 -19.03
C ALA A 102 6.09 -94.87 -19.28
N VAL A 103 6.43 -96.10 -18.89
CA VAL A 103 5.56 -97.26 -19.02
C VAL A 103 5.56 -98.03 -17.71
N GLY A 104 4.41 -98.59 -17.35
CA GLY A 104 4.29 -99.43 -16.17
C GLY A 104 3.24 -100.51 -16.34
N ASN A 105 3.40 -101.58 -15.58
CA ASN A 105 2.38 -102.60 -15.42
C ASN A 105 1.57 -102.34 -14.14
N CYS A 106 0.31 -102.76 -14.14
CA CYS A 106 -0.56 -102.62 -12.99
C CYS A 106 -1.36 -103.91 -12.73
N PRO A 107 -1.91 -104.10 -11.51
CA PRO A 107 -2.76 -105.24 -11.22
C PRO A 107 -3.94 -105.29 -12.19
N GLU A 108 -4.26 -106.49 -12.70
CA GLU A 108 -5.34 -106.66 -13.66
C GLU A 108 -6.67 -106.15 -13.07
N SER A 109 -7.21 -105.09 -13.68
CA SER A 109 -8.43 -104.45 -13.22
C SER A 109 -9.40 -104.30 -14.38
N TYR A 110 -10.59 -104.90 -14.26
CA TYR A 110 -11.64 -104.74 -15.26
C TYR A 110 -12.38 -103.42 -15.05
N LYS A 111 -12.40 -102.59 -16.10
CA LYS A 111 -13.13 -101.32 -16.12
C LYS A 111 -14.44 -101.51 -16.90
N PRO A 112 -15.59 -101.71 -16.22
CA PRO A 112 -16.85 -101.87 -16.93
C PRO A 112 -17.29 -100.54 -17.57
N GLN A 113 -18.00 -100.66 -18.68
CA GLN A 113 -18.73 -99.53 -19.30
C GLN A 113 -20.19 -99.55 -18.86
N LEU A 114 -20.83 -98.39 -18.80
CA LEU A 114 -22.23 -98.27 -18.39
C LEU A 114 -23.19 -99.18 -19.18
N ALA A 115 -22.88 -99.46 -20.45
CA ALA A 115 -23.64 -100.38 -21.31
C ALA A 115 -23.67 -101.85 -20.82
N GLU A 116 -22.73 -102.25 -19.95
CA GLU A 116 -22.65 -103.59 -19.33
C GLU A 116 -23.47 -103.68 -18.03
N GLY A 117 -24.27 -102.65 -17.71
CA GLY A 117 -25.13 -102.60 -16.53
C GLY A 117 -24.44 -102.13 -15.24
N SER A 118 -23.15 -101.75 -15.31
CA SER A 118 -22.39 -101.19 -14.20
C SER A 118 -21.44 -100.09 -14.68
N GLY A 119 -21.85 -98.83 -14.52
CA GLY A 119 -20.99 -97.67 -14.78
C GLY A 119 -20.10 -97.40 -13.58
N ARG A 120 -18.78 -97.53 -13.74
CA ARG A 120 -17.80 -97.19 -12.70
C ARG A 120 -16.90 -96.08 -13.22
N THR A 121 -16.80 -94.96 -12.50
CA THR A 121 -15.71 -94.01 -12.71
C THR A 121 -14.46 -94.53 -12.01
N GLN A 122 -13.35 -94.67 -12.74
CA GLN A 122 -12.12 -95.24 -12.19
C GLN A 122 -10.95 -94.28 -12.40
N THR A 123 -10.30 -93.91 -11.30
CA THR A 123 -9.08 -93.10 -11.34
C THR A 123 -7.88 -94.03 -11.47
N VAL A 124 -7.11 -93.87 -12.55
CA VAL A 124 -5.84 -94.54 -12.76
C VAL A 124 -4.73 -93.58 -12.33
N ARG A 125 -3.90 -94.04 -11.40
CA ARG A 125 -2.77 -93.30 -10.86
C ARG A 125 -1.47 -94.00 -11.26
N MET A 126 -0.60 -93.29 -11.96
CA MET A 126 0.78 -93.72 -12.22
C MET A 126 1.72 -92.90 -11.35
N VAL A 127 2.55 -93.58 -10.57
CA VAL A 127 3.62 -92.95 -9.80
C VAL A 127 4.92 -93.18 -10.53
N LEU A 128 5.54 -92.12 -11.03
CA LEU A 128 6.83 -92.16 -11.70
C LEU A 128 7.92 -91.63 -10.77
N ILE A 129 8.95 -92.44 -10.54
CA ILE A 129 10.16 -92.01 -9.83
C ILE A 129 11.15 -91.44 -10.85
N THR A 130 11.64 -90.24 -10.60
CA THR A 130 12.60 -89.55 -11.47
C THR A 130 13.71 -88.89 -10.65
N SER A 131 14.89 -88.73 -11.26
CA SER A 131 16.04 -88.06 -10.63
C SER A 131 15.91 -86.54 -10.57
N SER A 132 15.00 -85.92 -11.35
CA SER A 132 14.70 -84.49 -11.31
C SER A 132 13.24 -84.24 -11.68
N THR A 133 12.49 -83.61 -10.77
CA THR A 133 11.07 -83.24 -10.94
C THR A 133 10.86 -81.79 -11.37
N ASP A 134 11.89 -80.94 -11.22
CA ASP A 134 11.86 -79.50 -11.55
C ASP A 134 11.62 -79.23 -13.04
N ASN A 135 11.98 -80.17 -13.90
CA ASN A 135 11.95 -80.04 -15.35
C ASN A 135 10.63 -80.54 -15.98
N ILE A 136 9.55 -80.67 -15.20
CA ILE A 136 8.26 -81.18 -15.66
C ILE A 136 7.15 -80.15 -15.40
N THR A 137 6.32 -79.88 -16.41
CA THR A 137 5.17 -78.95 -16.28
C THR A 137 4.03 -79.64 -15.55
N LEU A 138 3.69 -79.18 -14.35
CA LEU A 138 2.56 -79.69 -13.57
C LEU A 138 1.23 -79.21 -14.17
N LYS A 139 0.20 -80.08 -14.11
CA LYS A 139 -1.13 -79.77 -14.65
C LYS A 139 -2.18 -80.11 -13.59
N ILE A 140 -3.07 -79.17 -13.31
CA ILE A 140 -4.26 -79.39 -12.49
C ILE A 140 -5.45 -78.85 -13.27
N ASP A 141 -6.42 -79.72 -13.56
CA ASP A 141 -7.71 -79.32 -14.11
C ASP A 141 -8.74 -79.20 -12.96
N PRO A 142 -9.10 -77.97 -12.53
CA PRO A 142 -9.95 -77.75 -11.37
C PRO A 142 -11.45 -78.06 -11.62
N ALA A 143 -11.88 -78.34 -12.85
CA ALA A 143 -13.30 -78.52 -13.17
C ALA A 143 -13.90 -79.85 -12.67
N VAL A 144 -13.07 -80.82 -12.24
CA VAL A 144 -13.53 -82.18 -11.86
C VAL A 144 -13.07 -82.59 -10.44
N VAL A 145 -12.56 -81.65 -9.64
CA VAL A 145 -12.04 -81.97 -8.30
C VAL A 145 -13.12 -81.76 -7.23
N LEU A 146 -13.61 -82.85 -6.62
CA LEU A 146 -14.41 -82.75 -5.40
C LEU A 146 -13.51 -82.27 -4.24
N ALA A 147 -13.78 -81.08 -3.71
CA ALA A 147 -13.11 -80.57 -2.51
C ALA A 147 -13.43 -81.47 -1.31
N THR A 148 -12.41 -81.84 -0.54
CA THR A 148 -12.62 -82.58 0.71
C THR A 148 -13.35 -81.69 1.71
N ARG A 149 -14.17 -82.28 2.59
CA ARG A 149 -14.89 -81.53 3.63
C ARG A 149 -13.95 -80.66 4.49
N LYS A 150 -12.75 -81.17 4.78
CA LYS A 150 -11.70 -80.44 5.50
C LYS A 150 -11.30 -79.12 4.81
N TYR A 151 -11.18 -79.11 3.48
CA TYR A 151 -10.84 -77.90 2.74
C TYR A 151 -11.91 -76.81 2.91
N VAL A 152 -13.19 -77.20 2.92
CA VAL A 152 -14.31 -76.27 3.10
C VAL A 152 -14.36 -75.72 4.52
N ASP A 153 -14.21 -76.57 5.54
CA ASP A 153 -14.25 -76.15 6.95
C ASP A 153 -13.11 -75.18 7.29
N ASP A 154 -11.89 -75.46 6.80
CA ASP A 154 -10.72 -74.58 7.01
C ASP A 154 -10.95 -73.19 6.36
N LYS A 155 -11.58 -73.13 5.18
CA LYS A 155 -11.88 -71.88 4.48
C LYS A 155 -13.00 -71.06 5.13
N VAL A 156 -14.02 -71.70 5.69
CA VAL A 156 -15.08 -71.02 6.44
C VAL A 156 -14.52 -70.39 7.72
N LEU A 157 -13.63 -71.08 8.41
CA LEU A 157 -12.99 -70.56 9.62
C LEU A 157 -12.10 -69.35 9.32
N GLU A 158 -11.29 -69.41 8.26
CA GLU A 158 -10.45 -68.30 7.81
C GLU A 158 -11.28 -67.03 7.55
N LEU A 159 -12.40 -67.18 6.82
CA LEU A 159 -13.30 -66.06 6.52
C LEU A 159 -13.96 -65.50 7.79
N LYS A 160 -14.39 -66.37 8.71
CA LYS A 160 -15.02 -65.94 9.96
C LYS A 160 -14.07 -65.10 10.81
N VAL A 161 -12.83 -65.55 10.97
CA VAL A 161 -11.80 -64.82 11.71
C VAL A 161 -11.54 -63.45 11.09
N TYR A 162 -11.48 -63.37 9.76
CA TYR A 162 -11.28 -62.11 9.06
C TYR A 162 -12.43 -61.11 9.28
N VAL A 163 -13.68 -61.56 9.18
CA VAL A 163 -14.86 -60.70 9.38
C VAL A 163 -14.98 -60.23 10.83
N ASP A 164 -14.77 -61.13 11.79
CA ASP A 164 -14.85 -60.80 13.22
C ASP A 164 -13.74 -59.77 13.61
N ASP A 165 -12.53 -59.86 13.03
CA ASP A 165 -11.47 -58.87 13.21
C ASP A 165 -11.82 -57.49 12.62
N LEU A 166 -12.38 -57.45 11.41
CA LEU A 166 -12.82 -56.19 10.81
C LEU A 166 -13.92 -55.49 11.63
N MET A 167 -14.87 -56.25 12.18
CA MET A 167 -15.94 -55.69 13.02
C MET A 167 -15.44 -55.23 14.38
N ALA A 168 -14.52 -55.97 14.99
CA ALA A 168 -13.87 -55.51 16.22
C ALA A 168 -13.15 -54.16 16.00
N LYS A 169 -12.42 -54.01 14.88
CA LYS A 169 -11.76 -52.75 14.51
C LYS A 169 -12.75 -51.62 14.22
N HIS A 170 -13.86 -51.90 13.55
CA HIS A 170 -14.90 -50.90 13.27
C HIS A 170 -15.56 -50.37 14.55
N VAL A 171 -15.87 -51.25 15.51
CA VAL A 171 -16.48 -50.87 16.80
C VAL A 171 -15.50 -50.13 17.72
N ALA A 172 -14.21 -50.49 17.68
CA ALA A 172 -13.18 -49.86 18.50
C ALA A 172 -12.73 -48.48 17.96
N ALA A 173 -12.99 -48.18 16.69
CA ALA A 173 -12.64 -46.89 16.12
C ALA A 173 -13.46 -45.75 16.77
N ASN A 174 -12.78 -44.66 17.15
CA ASN A 174 -13.46 -43.49 17.74
C ASN A 174 -14.43 -42.80 16.77
N ASP A 175 -14.14 -42.86 15.48
CA ASP A 175 -15.00 -42.34 14.41
C ASP A 175 -14.89 -43.23 13.16
N PRO A 176 -15.63 -44.36 13.11
CA PRO A 176 -15.63 -45.24 11.95
C PRO A 176 -16.39 -44.65 10.73
N HIS A 177 -16.98 -43.46 10.89
CA HIS A 177 -17.87 -42.84 9.91
C HIS A 177 -17.58 -41.34 9.77
N THR A 178 -16.39 -41.03 9.25
CA THR A 178 -15.87 -39.67 9.09
C THR A 178 -16.70 -38.76 8.18
N GLN A 179 -17.68 -39.30 7.45
CA GLN A 179 -18.65 -38.51 6.69
C GLN A 179 -19.69 -37.79 7.55
N TYR A 180 -19.80 -38.09 8.85
CA TYR A 180 -20.75 -37.49 9.77
C TYR A 180 -20.05 -36.62 10.83
N ALA A 181 -20.72 -35.58 11.30
CA ALA A 181 -20.20 -34.76 12.40
C ALA A 181 -20.20 -35.57 13.71
N PRO A 182 -19.14 -35.47 14.56
CA PRO A 182 -19.10 -36.14 15.85
C PRO A 182 -20.26 -35.72 16.77
N LYS A 183 -20.76 -36.66 17.60
CA LYS A 183 -21.83 -36.37 18.56
C LYS A 183 -21.38 -35.45 19.70
N VAL A 184 -20.10 -35.56 20.11
CA VAL A 184 -19.52 -34.77 21.19
C VAL A 184 -18.62 -33.72 20.57
N SER A 185 -18.97 -32.44 20.78
CA SER A 185 -18.20 -31.28 20.32
C SER A 185 -17.79 -31.35 18.83
N PRO A 186 -18.77 -31.42 17.90
CA PRO A 186 -18.45 -31.41 16.47
C PRO A 186 -17.75 -30.11 16.06
N THR A 187 -16.70 -30.22 15.26
CA THR A 187 -16.20 -29.10 14.46
C THR A 187 -17.01 -29.07 13.16
N PHE A 188 -17.84 -28.04 12.98
CA PHE A 188 -18.58 -27.85 11.73
C PHE A 188 -17.66 -27.29 10.63
N THR A 189 -17.70 -27.88 9.45
CA THR A 189 -17.02 -27.38 8.24
C THR A 189 -18.06 -26.95 7.20
N GLY A 190 -17.68 -26.10 6.24
CA GLY A 190 -18.61 -25.56 5.24
C GLY A 190 -19.56 -24.48 5.79
N THR A 191 -20.84 -24.54 5.42
CA THR A 191 -21.89 -23.57 5.82
C THR A 191 -23.05 -24.25 6.56
N PRO A 192 -22.88 -24.58 7.86
CA PRO A 192 -23.91 -25.26 8.64
C PRO A 192 -25.20 -24.41 8.73
N LYS A 193 -26.35 -25.05 8.49
CA LYS A 193 -27.67 -24.42 8.64
C LYS A 193 -28.25 -24.75 10.02
N ALA A 194 -28.71 -23.72 10.73
CA ALA A 194 -29.41 -23.84 11.99
C ALA A 194 -30.68 -22.97 11.97
N PRO A 195 -31.78 -23.37 12.63
CA PRO A 195 -32.97 -22.54 12.77
C PRO A 195 -32.65 -21.19 13.42
N THR A 196 -33.24 -20.11 12.91
CA THR A 196 -33.12 -18.77 13.51
C THR A 196 -33.92 -18.73 14.80
N ALA A 197 -33.27 -18.46 15.93
CA ALA A 197 -33.93 -18.29 17.21
C ALA A 197 -34.81 -17.02 17.22
N ALA A 198 -35.87 -17.03 18.03
CA ALA A 198 -36.66 -15.83 18.29
C ALA A 198 -35.84 -14.78 19.06
N ALA A 199 -36.18 -13.50 18.89
CA ALA A 199 -35.49 -12.41 19.58
C ALA A 199 -35.56 -12.57 21.12
N GLY A 200 -34.45 -12.28 21.81
CA GLY A 200 -34.36 -12.42 23.27
C GLY A 200 -34.10 -13.83 23.79
N ASN A 201 -33.94 -14.84 22.92
CA ASN A 201 -33.57 -16.19 23.32
C ASN A 201 -32.16 -16.22 23.99
N ASN A 202 -32.07 -16.82 25.18
CA ASN A 202 -30.86 -16.91 26.01
C ASN A 202 -30.42 -18.37 26.29
N SER A 203 -30.90 -19.32 25.48
CA SER A 203 -30.52 -20.73 25.58
C SER A 203 -29.12 -20.99 25.02
N THR A 204 -28.66 -22.24 25.13
CA THR A 204 -27.39 -22.71 24.56
C THR A 204 -27.46 -23.07 23.07
N GLN A 205 -28.52 -22.65 22.37
CA GLN A 205 -28.66 -22.86 20.92
C GLN A 205 -27.55 -22.12 20.15
N LEU A 206 -27.06 -22.73 19.07
CA LEU A 206 -26.14 -22.08 18.14
C LEU A 206 -26.77 -20.81 17.54
N ALA A 207 -26.09 -19.68 17.69
CA ALA A 207 -26.50 -18.42 17.05
C ALA A 207 -26.14 -18.45 15.55
N ASN A 208 -27.15 -18.34 14.69
CA ASN A 208 -26.93 -18.20 13.25
C ASN A 208 -26.74 -16.73 12.84
N THR A 209 -26.28 -16.49 11.62
CA THR A 209 -26.00 -15.14 11.11
C THR A 209 -27.23 -14.23 11.07
N ALA A 210 -28.42 -14.79 10.79
CA ALA A 210 -29.68 -14.05 10.77
C ALA A 210 -30.06 -13.53 12.17
N PHE A 211 -29.90 -14.34 13.21
CA PHE A 211 -30.16 -13.93 14.59
C PHE A 211 -29.21 -12.81 15.03
N VAL A 212 -27.92 -12.92 14.72
CA VAL A 212 -26.92 -11.89 15.06
C VAL A 212 -27.18 -10.58 14.33
N GLN A 213 -27.48 -10.62 13.02
CA GLN A 213 -27.85 -9.42 12.27
C GLN A 213 -29.11 -8.74 12.84
N ALA A 214 -30.14 -9.52 13.19
CA ALA A 214 -31.35 -8.98 13.80
C ALA A 214 -31.07 -8.32 15.16
N ALA A 215 -30.21 -8.90 15.99
CA ALA A 215 -29.81 -8.32 17.27
C ALA A 215 -29.03 -7.01 17.11
N ILE A 216 -28.09 -6.95 16.16
CA ILE A 216 -27.34 -5.72 15.84
C ILE A 216 -28.26 -4.64 15.29
N ALA A 217 -29.16 -5.01 14.37
CA ALA A 217 -30.14 -4.09 13.81
C ALA A 217 -31.07 -3.54 14.90
N ALA A 218 -31.52 -4.39 15.84
CA ALA A 218 -32.32 -3.95 16.99
C ALA A 218 -31.54 -3.00 17.92
N LEU A 219 -30.25 -3.25 18.15
CA LEU A 219 -29.39 -2.36 18.93
C LEU A 219 -29.25 -0.99 18.25
N VAL A 220 -28.95 -0.96 16.94
CA VAL A 220 -28.88 0.29 16.16
C VAL A 220 -30.23 1.01 16.13
N ALA A 221 -31.32 0.27 15.94
CA ALA A 221 -32.68 0.80 15.91
C ALA A 221 -33.21 1.22 17.30
N SER A 222 -32.56 0.82 18.40
CA SER A 222 -32.94 1.25 19.74
C SER A 222 -32.48 2.67 20.09
N SER A 223 -31.60 3.26 19.29
CA SER A 223 -31.19 4.67 19.46
C SER A 223 -30.93 5.41 18.14
N PRO A 224 -31.87 5.42 17.17
CA PRO A 224 -31.68 6.12 15.89
C PRO A 224 -31.44 7.60 16.14
N ALA A 225 -32.19 8.19 17.06
CA ALA A 225 -32.04 9.60 17.43
C ALA A 225 -30.67 9.93 18.01
N ALA A 226 -30.08 9.07 18.85
CA ALA A 226 -28.75 9.35 19.43
C ALA A 226 -27.62 9.18 18.40
N LEU A 227 -27.71 8.15 17.55
CA LEU A 227 -26.79 7.96 16.43
C LEU A 227 -26.89 9.10 15.41
N ASP A 228 -28.11 9.58 15.13
CA ASP A 228 -28.38 10.73 14.28
C ASP A 228 -27.80 12.01 14.91
N THR A 229 -28.04 12.24 16.21
CA THR A 229 -27.46 13.38 16.94
C THR A 229 -25.93 13.36 16.91
N LEU A 230 -25.29 12.19 17.06
CA LEU A 230 -23.84 12.06 16.96
C LEU A 230 -23.33 12.34 15.54
N ASN A 231 -24.05 11.92 14.51
CA ASN A 231 -23.74 12.21 13.12
C ASN A 231 -23.94 13.70 12.78
N GLU A 232 -25.01 14.32 13.28
CA GLU A 232 -25.27 15.77 13.18
C GLU A 232 -24.18 16.59 13.87
N LEU A 233 -23.77 16.19 15.08
CA LEU A 233 -22.67 16.83 15.81
C LEU A 233 -21.33 16.67 15.07
N ALA A 234 -21.01 15.48 14.57
CA ALA A 234 -19.81 15.24 13.77
C ALA A 234 -19.81 16.11 12.50
N ALA A 235 -20.94 16.18 11.80
CA ALA A 235 -21.10 17.04 10.63
C ALA A 235 -21.00 18.54 10.98
N ALA A 236 -21.61 18.99 12.08
CA ALA A 236 -21.56 20.36 12.55
C ALA A 236 -20.12 20.79 12.94
N LEU A 237 -19.30 19.84 13.40
CA LEU A 237 -17.88 20.02 13.69
C LEU A 237 -16.98 19.75 12.46
N GLY A 238 -17.56 19.59 11.28
CA GLY A 238 -16.82 19.42 10.01
C GLY A 238 -16.15 18.05 9.83
N ASN A 239 -16.57 17.04 10.60
CA ASN A 239 -15.95 15.71 10.63
C ASN A 239 -14.44 15.75 10.89
N ASP A 240 -13.95 16.75 11.64
CA ASP A 240 -12.53 16.94 11.92
C ASP A 240 -12.05 16.01 13.05
N PRO A 241 -11.20 14.99 12.76
CA PRO A 241 -10.66 14.09 13.78
C PRO A 241 -9.75 14.79 14.80
N ASN A 242 -9.24 15.98 14.46
CA ASN A 242 -8.33 16.80 15.26
C ASN A 242 -8.98 18.12 15.68
N PHE A 243 -10.32 18.19 15.78
CA PHE A 243 -11.07 19.41 16.06
C PHE A 243 -10.46 20.28 17.18
N ALA A 244 -10.07 19.65 18.31
CA ALA A 244 -9.44 20.35 19.43
C ALA A 244 -8.12 21.04 19.03
N THR A 245 -7.27 20.36 18.27
CA THR A 245 -6.01 20.90 17.75
C THR A 245 -6.27 22.02 16.75
N THR A 246 -7.21 21.82 15.83
CA THR A 246 -7.60 22.83 14.82
C THR A 246 -8.08 24.11 15.48
N MET A 247 -8.96 24.00 16.48
CA MET A 247 -9.45 25.16 17.24
C MET A 247 -8.34 25.82 18.06
N THR A 248 -7.46 25.04 18.68
CA THR A 248 -6.30 25.58 19.42
C THR A 248 -5.38 26.39 18.50
N ASN A 249 -5.10 25.89 17.29
CA ASN A 249 -4.29 26.60 16.31
C ASN A 249 -4.97 27.88 15.80
N ALA A 250 -6.28 27.83 15.54
CA ALA A 250 -7.06 28.99 15.11
C ALA A 250 -7.09 30.09 16.18
N LEU A 251 -7.15 29.71 17.46
CA LEU A 251 -7.09 30.62 18.59
C LEU A 251 -5.68 31.17 18.81
N ALA A 252 -4.63 30.34 18.64
CA ALA A 252 -3.23 30.76 18.75
C ALA A 252 -2.83 31.80 17.68
N GLY A 253 -3.55 31.86 16.56
CA GLY A 253 -3.38 32.92 15.55
C GLY A 253 -4.05 34.25 15.89
N LYS A 254 -4.79 34.36 17.00
CA LYS A 254 -5.37 35.62 17.48
C LYS A 254 -4.35 36.37 18.33
N MET A 255 -4.42 37.70 18.27
CA MET A 255 -3.56 38.56 19.07
C MET A 255 -3.90 38.42 20.56
N ASP A 256 -2.88 38.22 21.40
CA ASP A 256 -3.01 38.17 22.84
C ASP A 256 -3.09 39.59 23.42
N LYS A 257 -4.18 39.85 24.15
CA LYS A 257 -4.40 41.13 24.83
C LYS A 257 -3.30 41.42 25.85
N ALA A 258 -2.80 40.42 26.56
CA ALA A 258 -1.75 40.60 27.56
C ALA A 258 -0.38 40.92 26.92
N ALA A 259 -0.16 40.46 25.69
CA ALA A 259 1.06 40.70 24.94
C ALA A 259 1.19 42.14 24.42
N ASN A 260 0.10 42.93 24.44
CA ASN A 260 0.08 44.33 24.00
C ASN A 260 0.75 44.56 22.62
N GLY A 261 0.56 43.61 21.69
CA GLY A 261 1.09 43.69 20.34
C GLY A 261 2.54 43.20 20.15
N SER A 262 3.19 42.69 21.21
CA SER A 262 4.52 42.05 21.09
C SER A 262 4.49 40.70 20.33
N ASP A 263 3.30 40.11 20.21
CA ASP A 263 2.98 38.89 19.49
C ASP A 263 2.64 39.13 18.01
N ILE A 264 2.66 40.38 17.54
CA ILE A 264 2.44 40.73 16.14
C ILE A 264 3.67 40.32 15.32
N ALA A 265 3.53 39.28 14.49
CA ALA A 265 4.61 38.76 13.66
C ALA A 265 5.21 39.79 12.69
N ASN A 266 4.39 40.69 12.14
CA ASN A 266 4.83 41.75 11.24
C ASN A 266 4.37 43.13 11.73
N VAL A 267 5.13 43.69 12.67
CA VAL A 267 4.86 45.00 13.26
C VAL A 267 4.82 46.11 12.20
N ALA A 268 5.70 46.05 11.19
CA ALA A 268 5.78 47.07 10.14
C ALA A 268 4.50 47.14 9.30
N GLU A 269 3.97 46.00 8.84
CA GLU A 269 2.72 45.96 8.09
C GLU A 269 1.51 46.34 8.96
N PHE A 270 1.52 45.95 10.25
CA PHE A 270 0.48 46.36 11.20
C PHE A 270 0.44 47.89 11.38
N LEU A 271 1.59 48.53 11.60
CA LEU A 271 1.69 49.99 11.72
C LEU A 271 1.29 50.70 10.42
N LYS A 272 1.66 50.16 9.27
CA LYS A 272 1.24 50.65 7.95
C LYS A 272 -0.27 50.57 7.75
N ASN A 273 -0.91 49.46 8.13
CA ASN A 273 -2.37 49.30 8.07
C ASN A 273 -3.10 50.31 8.96
N LEU A 274 -2.54 50.60 10.14
CA LEU A 274 -3.05 51.65 11.04
C LEU A 274 -2.66 53.08 10.61
N ARG A 275 -1.78 53.22 9.62
CA ARG A 275 -1.20 54.50 9.18
C ARG A 275 -0.48 55.25 10.30
N LEU A 276 0.04 54.51 11.28
CA LEU A 276 0.85 55.02 12.39
C LEU A 276 2.33 54.95 11.96
N GLY A 277 2.75 55.90 11.14
CA GLY A 277 4.15 56.06 10.72
C GLY A 277 4.99 56.88 11.72
N ALA A 278 6.17 57.32 11.30
CA ALA A 278 7.17 58.06 12.10
C ALA A 278 6.76 59.48 12.57
N GLY A 279 5.46 59.80 12.65
CA GLY A 279 4.96 61.14 12.98
C GLY A 279 4.95 62.06 11.76
N ALA A 280 4.01 61.86 10.84
CA ALA A 280 3.87 62.66 9.64
C ALA A 280 3.33 64.07 9.94
N PRO A 281 3.85 65.14 9.30
CA PRO A 281 3.31 66.49 9.45
C PRO A 281 1.83 66.52 9.07
N PRO A 282 0.91 67.14 9.84
CA PRO A 282 -0.49 67.20 9.46
C PRO A 282 -0.70 67.89 8.11
N ILE A 283 -1.70 67.45 7.34
CA ILE A 283 -2.05 68.08 6.06
C ILE A 283 -2.38 69.55 6.29
N GLY A 284 -1.86 70.43 5.43
CA GLY A 284 -2.14 71.86 5.46
C GLY A 284 -1.33 72.68 6.48
N ILE A 285 -0.55 72.05 7.36
CA ILE A 285 0.32 72.77 8.30
C ILE A 285 1.67 73.06 7.63
N PRO A 286 2.06 74.33 7.46
CA PRO A 286 3.33 74.68 6.87
C PRO A 286 4.50 74.36 7.81
N PHE A 287 5.63 73.93 7.25
CA PHE A 287 6.86 73.70 8.00
C PHE A 287 8.10 74.05 7.18
N PHE A 288 9.22 74.30 7.88
CA PHE A 288 10.51 74.56 7.26
C PHE A 288 11.27 73.26 7.02
N TRP A 289 11.87 73.13 5.84
CA TRP A 289 12.60 71.96 5.40
C TRP A 289 14.03 72.30 4.95
N PRO A 290 15.07 71.65 5.50
CA PRO A 290 16.46 72.04 5.27
C PRO A 290 17.06 71.49 3.97
N SER A 291 16.47 70.45 3.37
CA SER A 291 17.03 69.80 2.17
C SER A 291 16.44 70.38 0.88
N ALA A 292 17.22 70.38 -0.20
CA ALA A 292 16.74 70.74 -1.53
C ALA A 292 15.84 69.65 -2.14
N ALA A 293 16.08 68.38 -1.79
CA ALA A 293 15.24 67.25 -2.17
C ALA A 293 13.93 67.27 -1.34
N MET A 294 12.82 66.79 -1.93
CA MET A 294 11.53 66.80 -1.25
C MET A 294 11.49 65.75 -0.12
N PRO A 295 10.69 65.95 0.94
CA PRO A 295 10.71 65.04 2.08
C PRO A 295 10.38 63.59 1.72
N ASN A 296 9.43 63.36 0.81
CA ASN A 296 9.04 62.04 0.31
C ASN A 296 10.10 61.34 -0.55
N THR A 297 11.18 62.03 -0.94
CA THR A 297 12.30 61.42 -1.67
C THR A 297 13.51 61.14 -0.77
N VAL A 298 13.49 61.64 0.46
CA VAL A 298 14.60 61.51 1.43
C VAL A 298 14.20 60.62 2.61
N MET A 299 12.93 60.60 2.98
CA MET A 299 12.39 59.80 4.08
C MET A 299 11.50 58.69 3.52
N ASP A 300 11.94 57.44 3.70
CA ASP A 300 11.23 56.26 3.20
C ASP A 300 9.82 56.16 3.81
N GLU A 301 9.67 56.53 5.08
CA GLU A 301 8.40 56.53 5.80
C GLU A 301 7.40 57.56 5.26
N TRP A 302 7.85 58.53 4.46
CA TRP A 302 7.02 59.57 3.84
C TRP A 302 6.94 59.42 2.32
N SER A 303 7.43 58.31 1.76
CA SER A 303 7.52 58.08 0.31
C SER A 303 6.15 58.10 -0.40
N ASP A 304 5.08 57.73 0.30
CA ASP A 304 3.70 57.75 -0.19
C ASP A 304 2.98 59.10 0.01
N MET A 305 3.61 60.04 0.71
CA MET A 305 3.09 61.37 0.99
C MET A 305 3.40 62.35 -0.14
N VAL A 306 2.59 63.39 -0.24
CA VAL A 306 2.81 64.46 -1.23
C VAL A 306 3.02 65.79 -0.52
N PHE A 307 4.08 66.48 -0.90
CA PHE A 307 4.45 67.78 -0.36
C PHE A 307 4.45 68.84 -1.47
N LEU A 308 3.94 70.03 -1.16
CA LEU A 308 3.90 71.17 -2.07
C LEU A 308 4.72 72.34 -1.50
N LYS A 309 5.21 73.20 -2.40
CA LYS A 309 6.00 74.40 -2.05
C LYS A 309 5.11 75.63 -2.01
N PHE A 310 5.35 76.54 -1.08
CA PHE A 310 4.73 77.88 -1.10
C PHE A 310 5.38 78.77 -2.15
N ASN A 311 5.06 78.51 -3.43
CA ASN A 311 5.65 79.15 -4.60
C ASN A 311 4.58 79.71 -5.57
N GLY A 312 3.40 80.08 -5.06
CA GLY A 312 2.33 80.61 -5.89
C GLY A 312 1.53 79.56 -6.67
N ALA A 313 1.88 78.27 -6.60
CA ALA A 313 1.25 77.23 -7.40
C ALA A 313 -0.22 76.97 -7.01
N THR A 314 -1.05 76.67 -8.01
CA THR A 314 -2.41 76.18 -7.82
C THR A 314 -2.44 74.67 -7.64
N PHE A 315 -3.45 74.16 -6.93
CA PHE A 315 -3.66 72.73 -6.73
C PHE A 315 -5.15 72.36 -6.91
N SER A 316 -5.43 71.07 -7.10
CA SER A 316 -6.80 70.58 -7.32
C SER A 316 -7.46 70.13 -6.02
N ALA A 317 -8.69 70.60 -5.76
CA ALA A 317 -9.52 70.12 -4.66
C ALA A 317 -9.91 68.64 -4.81
N THR A 318 -9.93 68.11 -6.04
CA THR A 318 -10.20 66.68 -6.28
C THR A 318 -8.99 65.85 -5.87
N THR A 319 -7.78 66.32 -6.17
CA THR A 319 -6.53 65.61 -5.86
C THR A 319 -6.15 65.73 -4.38
N TYR A 320 -6.37 66.91 -3.77
CA TYR A 320 -6.00 67.21 -2.38
C TYR A 320 -7.19 67.80 -1.60
N PRO A 321 -8.25 67.02 -1.35
CA PRO A 321 -9.49 67.53 -0.75
C PRO A 321 -9.29 68.07 0.66
N LYS A 322 -8.43 67.44 1.47
CA LYS A 322 -8.13 67.91 2.83
C LYS A 322 -7.33 69.22 2.84
N LEU A 323 -6.41 69.38 1.89
CA LEU A 323 -5.67 70.64 1.74
C LEU A 323 -6.60 71.76 1.29
N ALA A 324 -7.57 71.48 0.40
CA ALA A 324 -8.57 72.44 -0.05
C ALA A 324 -9.47 72.97 1.09
N LEU A 325 -9.72 72.17 2.12
CA LEU A 325 -10.44 72.64 3.32
C LEU A 325 -9.64 73.69 4.11
N ILE A 326 -8.30 73.58 4.09
CA ILE A 326 -7.39 74.44 4.85
C ILE A 326 -6.98 75.67 4.02
N ILE A 327 -6.83 75.50 2.71
CA ILE A 327 -6.50 76.56 1.75
C ILE A 327 -7.59 76.58 0.66
N PRO A 328 -8.76 77.19 0.93
CA PRO A 328 -9.89 77.18 0.00
C PRO A 328 -9.66 77.94 -1.30
N SER A 329 -8.65 78.81 -1.35
CA SER A 329 -8.23 79.52 -2.57
C SER A 329 -7.68 78.58 -3.65
N LEU A 330 -7.36 77.33 -3.30
CA LEU A 330 -6.71 76.34 -4.17
C LEU A 330 -5.37 76.83 -4.75
N LYS A 331 -4.75 77.82 -4.11
CA LYS A 331 -3.49 78.42 -4.50
C LYS A 331 -2.62 78.65 -3.26
N LEU A 332 -1.40 78.12 -3.30
CA LEU A 332 -0.41 78.35 -2.25
C LEU A 332 0.14 79.76 -2.39
N SER A 333 0.32 80.47 -1.27
CA SER A 333 0.94 81.80 -1.26
C SER A 333 2.37 81.74 -1.81
N GLU A 334 2.80 82.78 -2.51
CA GLU A 334 4.20 82.93 -2.89
C GLU A 334 4.99 83.39 -1.66
N ALA A 335 5.79 82.50 -1.08
CA ALA A 335 6.52 82.78 0.15
C ALA A 335 8.05 82.77 -0.04
N ARG A 336 8.55 82.54 -1.25
CA ARG A 336 10.00 82.51 -1.49
C ARG A 336 10.58 83.91 -1.28
N GLY A 337 11.52 84.03 -0.35
CA GLY A 337 12.13 85.30 0.05
C GLY A 337 11.32 86.09 1.09
N ALA A 338 10.09 85.67 1.41
CA ALA A 338 9.26 86.33 2.42
C ALA A 338 9.57 85.84 3.83
N PHE A 339 9.46 86.73 4.82
CA PHE A 339 9.51 86.38 6.23
C PHE A 339 8.09 86.14 6.79
N PRO A 340 7.78 84.95 7.33
CA PRO A 340 6.52 84.74 8.01
C PRO A 340 6.54 85.41 9.38
N ARG A 341 5.38 85.91 9.79
CA ARG A 341 5.13 86.39 11.15
C ARG A 341 3.78 85.94 11.64
N ILE A 342 3.63 85.92 12.96
CA ILE A 342 2.37 85.60 13.62
C ILE A 342 1.35 86.69 13.28
N TRP A 343 0.15 86.27 12.91
CA TRP A 343 -0.96 87.17 12.62
C TRP A 343 -1.41 87.86 13.92
N ASP A 344 -1.67 89.16 13.84
CA ASP A 344 -2.03 89.97 15.01
C ASP A 344 -3.41 89.64 15.58
N ASP A 345 -4.31 89.11 14.74
CA ASP A 345 -5.65 88.65 15.10
C ASP A 345 -6.42 89.61 16.04
N GLY A 346 -6.34 90.92 15.73
CA GLY A 346 -7.06 91.96 16.46
C GLY A 346 -6.42 92.43 17.77
N ARG A 347 -5.19 92.00 18.10
CA ARG A 347 -4.45 92.50 19.28
C ARG A 347 -4.14 94.00 19.18
N GLY A 348 -4.00 94.54 17.98
CA GLY A 348 -3.80 95.96 17.70
C GLY A 348 -2.34 96.37 17.49
N VAL A 349 -1.38 95.43 17.49
CA VAL A 349 0.04 95.74 17.19
C VAL A 349 0.24 95.97 15.69
N ASP A 350 -0.57 95.34 14.85
CA ASP A 350 -0.53 95.47 13.38
C ASP A 350 -1.94 95.69 12.82
N SER A 351 -2.54 96.80 13.27
CA SER A 351 -3.92 97.14 12.97
C SER A 351 -4.16 97.28 11.47
N GLY A 352 -5.24 96.68 10.98
CA GLY A 352 -5.63 96.73 9.57
C GLY A 352 -5.01 95.66 8.67
N ARG A 353 -4.13 94.79 9.19
CA ARG A 353 -3.50 93.74 8.40
C ARG A 353 -4.31 92.45 8.33
N ALA A 354 -4.57 91.97 7.11
CA ALA A 354 -5.27 90.71 6.85
C ALA A 354 -4.34 89.49 6.98
N LEU A 355 -4.89 88.34 7.36
CA LEU A 355 -4.16 87.06 7.37
C LEU A 355 -3.64 86.72 5.95
N LEU A 356 -2.40 86.23 5.86
CA LEU A 356 -1.68 85.95 4.60
C LEU A 356 -1.44 87.16 3.67
N SER A 357 -1.66 88.40 4.12
CA SER A 357 -1.29 89.58 3.34
C SER A 357 0.22 89.84 3.35
N GLU A 358 0.74 90.27 2.20
CA GLU A 358 2.13 90.69 2.04
C GLU A 358 2.37 92.08 2.65
N GLN A 359 3.59 92.28 3.13
CA GLN A 359 4.08 93.57 3.62
C GLN A 359 5.50 93.74 3.09
N LEU A 360 5.81 94.91 2.54
CA LEU A 360 7.17 95.24 2.09
C LEU A 360 8.09 95.49 3.28
N ASP A 361 9.40 95.43 3.05
CA ASP A 361 10.38 95.77 4.05
C ASP A 361 10.28 97.24 4.48
N ALA A 362 10.58 97.50 5.75
CA ALA A 362 10.58 98.83 6.33
C ALA A 362 11.78 99.00 7.25
N LEU A 363 12.37 100.18 7.21
CA LEU A 363 13.44 100.59 8.12
C LEU A 363 12.85 101.39 9.29
N GLN A 364 13.46 101.25 10.46
CA GLN A 364 13.18 102.17 11.57
C GLN A 364 13.60 103.60 11.19
N ASN A 365 12.98 104.58 11.82
CA ASN A 365 13.31 105.98 11.60
C ASN A 365 14.79 106.25 11.93
N VAL A 366 15.54 106.79 10.98
CA VAL A 366 16.94 107.19 11.16
C VAL A 366 17.05 108.70 11.10
N LYS A 367 17.70 109.29 12.11
CA LYS A 367 17.81 110.74 12.26
C LYS A 367 19.28 111.17 12.15
N GLY A 368 19.47 112.34 11.57
CA GLY A 368 20.71 113.09 11.59
C GLY A 368 20.38 114.58 11.50
N SER A 369 21.34 115.42 11.87
CA SER A 369 21.20 116.87 11.75
C SER A 369 22.40 117.46 11.05
N LEU A 370 22.15 118.55 10.31
CA LEU A 370 23.16 119.45 9.81
C LEU A 370 22.88 120.83 10.42
N SER A 371 23.92 121.52 10.88
CA SER A 371 23.83 122.85 11.48
C SER A 371 24.89 123.78 10.89
N ASP A 372 24.55 125.07 10.80
CA ASP A 372 25.32 126.10 10.09
C ASP A 372 25.51 125.79 8.58
N ASN A 373 24.39 125.75 7.83
CA ASN A 373 24.38 125.56 6.36
C ASN A 373 25.01 126.71 5.57
N THR A 374 25.40 127.80 6.24
CA THR A 374 26.24 128.87 5.67
C THR A 374 27.71 128.46 5.57
N MET A 375 28.05 127.25 6.03
CA MET A 375 29.37 126.62 5.89
C MET A 375 30.49 127.46 6.52
N GLY A 376 30.19 128.11 7.64
CA GLY A 376 31.16 128.84 8.46
C GLY A 376 31.97 127.89 9.37
N SER A 377 32.84 128.47 10.20
CA SER A 377 33.69 127.72 11.14
C SER A 377 32.92 126.92 12.21
N ALA A 378 31.58 127.03 12.28
CA ALA A 378 30.71 126.32 13.22
C ALA A 378 29.88 125.18 12.58
N SER A 379 30.16 124.82 11.33
CA SER A 379 29.50 123.72 10.61
C SER A 379 29.64 122.39 11.37
N SER A 380 28.52 121.76 11.72
CA SER A 380 28.53 120.44 12.37
C SER A 380 27.43 119.53 11.84
N ALA A 381 27.78 118.24 11.71
CA ALA A 381 26.86 117.18 11.31
C ALA A 381 26.81 116.07 12.36
N SER A 382 25.64 115.45 12.51
CA SER A 382 25.41 114.33 13.43
C SER A 382 24.60 113.21 12.79
N GLY A 383 24.75 112.00 13.31
CA GLY A 383 24.06 110.81 12.82
C GLY A 383 24.53 110.40 11.41
N VAL A 384 23.56 110.23 10.51
CA VAL A 384 23.78 109.81 9.11
C VAL A 384 24.41 110.87 8.22
N PHE A 385 24.45 112.13 8.67
CA PHE A 385 25.13 113.19 7.93
C PHE A 385 26.59 113.29 8.37
N ASN A 386 27.45 113.55 7.40
CA ASN A 386 28.85 113.87 7.62
C ASN A 386 29.20 115.11 6.79
N VAL A 387 30.01 115.99 7.37
CA VAL A 387 30.63 117.10 6.65
C VAL A 387 32.10 116.75 6.51
N ASP A 388 32.58 116.67 5.28
CA ASP A 388 34.01 116.50 5.04
C ASP A 388 34.72 117.85 5.20
N SER A 389 35.54 117.95 6.24
CA SER A 389 36.39 119.13 6.50
C SER A 389 37.60 119.20 5.57
N GLY A 390 37.78 118.23 4.67
CA GLY A 390 38.93 118.10 3.77
C GLY A 390 38.73 118.72 2.38
N SER A 391 39.30 119.91 2.18
CA SER A 391 39.72 120.45 0.88
C SER A 391 38.64 120.60 -0.23
N GLY A 392 37.68 121.51 -0.04
CA GLY A 392 36.89 122.02 -1.16
C GLY A 392 37.78 122.67 -2.23
N VAL A 393 37.54 122.34 -3.50
CA VAL A 393 38.15 123.07 -4.63
C VAL A 393 37.74 124.53 -4.53
N LYS A 394 38.71 125.43 -4.31
CA LYS A 394 38.49 126.88 -4.39
C LYS A 394 38.33 127.26 -5.85
N TYR A 395 37.09 127.38 -6.34
CA TYR A 395 36.87 128.10 -7.58
C TYR A 395 36.95 129.59 -7.28
N ALA A 396 37.95 130.27 -7.84
CA ALA A 396 38.05 131.72 -7.74
C ALA A 396 36.84 132.33 -8.45
N ALA A 397 36.03 133.12 -7.72
CA ALA A 397 35.06 134.00 -8.35
C ALA A 397 35.82 135.09 -9.14
N PRO A 398 35.35 135.51 -10.33
CA PRO A 398 35.93 136.65 -11.00
C PRO A 398 35.63 137.91 -10.17
N SER A 399 36.68 138.45 -9.55
CA SER A 399 36.82 139.86 -9.17
C SER A 399 35.88 140.45 -8.10
N VAL A 400 35.80 139.89 -6.89
CA VAL A 400 35.74 140.70 -5.63
C VAL A 400 35.96 139.84 -4.37
N GLY A 401 37.17 139.89 -3.81
CA GLY A 401 37.43 139.97 -2.37
C GLY A 401 37.12 138.82 -1.39
N ASN A 402 36.28 137.82 -1.68
CA ASN A 402 36.03 136.69 -0.75
C ASN A 402 35.97 135.35 -1.48
N ALA A 403 36.78 134.38 -1.04
CA ALA A 403 36.74 133.01 -1.54
C ALA A 403 35.62 132.22 -0.86
N PHE A 404 34.71 131.62 -1.62
CA PHE A 404 33.71 130.69 -1.09
C PHE A 404 34.31 129.28 -1.00
N GLY A 405 34.26 128.67 0.18
CA GLY A 405 34.60 127.26 0.38
C GLY A 405 33.36 126.39 0.25
N TYR A 406 33.41 125.33 -0.55
CA TYR A 406 32.38 124.29 -0.57
C TYR A 406 32.82 123.16 0.36
N TYR A 407 31.93 122.67 1.22
CA TYR A 407 32.16 121.42 1.94
C TYR A 407 31.29 120.32 1.35
N GLY A 408 31.83 119.12 1.25
CA GLY A 408 31.05 117.95 0.89
C GLY A 408 30.15 117.58 2.06
N VAL A 409 28.83 117.63 1.86
CA VAL A 409 27.88 116.99 2.77
C VAL A 409 27.57 115.62 2.19
N THR A 410 27.85 114.58 2.96
CA THR A 410 27.48 113.21 2.59
C THR A 410 26.40 112.69 3.52
N PHE A 411 25.45 111.96 2.92
CA PHE A 411 24.53 111.11 3.65
C PHE A 411 25.07 109.68 3.58
N ASP A 412 25.34 109.10 4.74
CA ASP A 412 25.80 107.73 4.86
C ASP A 412 25.05 107.01 5.98
N LEU A 413 24.10 106.16 5.56
CA LEU A 413 23.28 105.37 6.45
C LEU A 413 24.10 104.32 7.24
N SER A 414 25.28 103.92 6.73
CA SER A 414 26.14 102.93 7.38
C SER A 414 26.67 103.40 8.75
N ARG A 415 26.63 104.71 9.00
CA ARG A 415 27.00 105.35 10.27
C ARG A 415 25.99 105.09 11.40
N SER A 416 24.77 104.65 11.08
CA SER A 416 23.71 104.42 12.07
C SER A 416 23.04 103.04 11.96
N ALA A 417 23.20 102.34 10.83
CA ALA A 417 22.65 101.00 10.62
C ALA A 417 23.54 100.18 9.69
N ARG A 418 23.43 98.84 9.74
CA ARG A 418 24.06 97.99 8.71
C ARG A 418 23.32 98.18 7.39
N THR A 419 24.05 98.39 6.31
CA THR A 419 23.47 98.63 4.97
C THR A 419 23.62 97.41 4.07
N SER A 420 22.63 97.21 3.19
CA SER A 420 22.63 96.24 2.10
C SER A 420 21.66 96.73 1.01
N ALA A 421 21.53 96.01 -0.10
CA ALA A 421 20.55 96.34 -1.15
C ALA A 421 19.09 96.12 -0.69
N GLU A 422 18.88 95.30 0.35
CA GLU A 422 17.56 94.96 0.92
C GLU A 422 17.63 95.03 2.45
N THR A 423 16.59 95.59 3.08
CA THR A 423 16.48 95.62 4.55
C THR A 423 16.04 94.26 5.06
N ARG A 424 16.91 93.56 5.78
CA ARG A 424 16.57 92.25 6.36
C ARG A 424 17.32 91.96 7.66
N PRO A 425 16.71 91.19 8.59
CA PRO A 425 17.46 90.60 9.69
C PRO A 425 18.43 89.53 9.15
N ARG A 426 19.40 89.12 9.99
CA ARG A 426 20.17 87.90 9.72
C ARG A 426 19.20 86.72 9.60
N ASN A 427 19.34 85.93 8.55
CA ASN A 427 18.43 84.83 8.25
C ASN A 427 19.17 83.68 7.57
N ILE A 428 18.53 82.50 7.57
CA ILE A 428 18.96 81.30 6.85
C ILE A 428 17.76 80.85 6.01
N ALA A 429 18.01 80.48 4.74
CA ALA A 429 16.97 80.04 3.83
C ALA A 429 16.64 78.55 4.04
N PHE A 430 15.35 78.26 4.26
CA PHE A 430 14.79 76.91 4.29
C PHE A 430 13.71 76.81 3.21
N ASN A 431 13.43 75.60 2.72
CA ASN A 431 12.23 75.38 1.93
C ASN A 431 10.99 75.53 2.84
N PHE A 432 9.96 76.21 2.35
CA PHE A 432 8.68 76.33 3.06
C PHE A 432 7.65 75.43 2.38
N LEU A 433 7.28 74.36 3.07
CA LEU A 433 6.52 73.23 2.52
C LEU A 433 5.22 73.01 3.28
N VAL A 434 4.29 72.30 2.64
CA VAL A 434 3.07 71.78 3.26
C VAL A 434 2.81 70.36 2.80
N ARG A 435 2.31 69.49 3.69
CA ARG A 435 1.81 68.17 3.29
C ARG A 435 0.43 68.32 2.64
N ALA A 436 0.26 67.77 1.45
CA ALA A 436 -0.97 67.79 0.67
C ALA A 436 -1.73 66.46 0.68
N LYS A 437 -1.03 65.34 0.89
CA LYS A 437 -1.60 63.99 1.00
C LYS A 437 -0.89 63.24 2.12
#